data_AF-A0AAI9VFE1-F1
#
_entry.id   AF-A0AAI9VFE1-F1
#
_cell.length_a   1.000
_cell.length_b   1.000
_cell.length_c   1.000
_cell.angle_alpha   90.00
_cell.angle_beta   90.00
_cell.angle_gamma   90.00
#
_symmetry.space_group_name_H-M   'P 1'
#
loop_
_entity.id
_entity.type
_entity.pdbx_description
1 polymer ?
#
loop_
_entity_poly.entity_id
_entity_poly.type
_entity_poly.pdbx_seq_one_letter_code
_entity_poly.pdbx_strand_id
1 'polypeptide(L)'
;MKLSTTTLALAALASEAVSQKVISANFHKIQLPVDLVQITRRDTLTLAALNNITGGGYYSEVEIGTPGQKALLHVDTGSSDTWIVDKQADLCTSTKLQRQYETGCTETYNSTASSTYKVVGRNGFDITYLDGKNIKGDYISDVVSINGKTVKDQQLGLAIQTVKGTGLIGLGFSQTVATKRKYPTILDNMVTQGVIGRKAFSIWLNDLSSSEGTLLFGGIDTEKYIGSLTTLPLVNDHHSGNMTSYSISMTGVEIETPDGKTVNMAGDNFNAATVLDSGSTICLLPEQMAKAIWVKYDVVDAGYGFIDCKWRGPQGEGIFFDFAFAGVKIRVPMEEMVLDNLDPIMDQLKGLTPFDKPCMFGIQNSATFDVNSTEFALLGDTFLRSAYVVYDEANHQVGIAQSNLNATRTNVIELRAGETTLPTATGVASQASTPAPTSTSAGTGTMTRTAAAGMDTSVASAGASTPSSSESPNAASHPGLVASETDGFLVMVLMSVFAVVGAALMAG
;
A
#
# COMPACT_ATOMS: atom_id res chain seq x y z
N MET A 1 2.42 30.70 72.67
CA MET A 1 2.41 29.51 71.80
C MET A 1 1.00 29.30 71.25
N LYS A 2 0.73 29.76 70.02
CA LYS A 2 -0.40 29.36 69.16
C LYS A 2 -0.05 29.77 67.72
N LEU A 3 -0.44 28.94 66.76
CA LEU A 3 0.19 28.89 65.42
C LEU A 3 -0.43 29.84 64.39
N SER A 4 0.41 30.14 63.40
CA SER A 4 0.11 30.60 62.03
C SER A 4 -1.16 30.01 61.40
N THR A 5 -1.79 30.79 60.52
CA THR A 5 -2.25 30.27 59.22
C THR A 5 -2.39 31.42 58.20
N THR A 6 -1.34 31.68 57.43
CA THR A 6 -1.41 32.55 56.25
C THR A 6 -2.04 31.77 55.10
N THR A 7 -3.21 32.19 54.61
CA THR A 7 -3.87 31.52 53.48
C THR A 7 -3.19 31.87 52.16
N LEU A 8 -2.29 31.01 51.70
CA LEU A 8 -1.68 31.13 50.38
C LEU A 8 -2.69 30.67 49.32
N ALA A 9 -3.26 31.60 48.56
CA ALA A 9 -4.12 31.28 47.41
C ALA A 9 -3.25 30.75 46.26
N LEU A 10 -3.08 29.43 46.20
CA LEU A 10 -2.36 28.77 45.12
C LEU A 10 -3.26 28.73 43.88
N ALA A 11 -3.14 29.72 43.00
CA ALA A 11 -3.77 29.69 41.69
C ALA A 11 -3.13 28.57 40.86
N ALA A 12 -3.81 27.43 40.77
CA ALA A 12 -3.41 26.34 39.90
C ALA A 12 -3.58 26.78 38.45
N LEU A 13 -2.49 27.24 37.83
CA LEU A 13 -2.37 27.28 36.38
C LEU A 13 -2.41 25.82 35.89
N ALA A 14 -3.61 25.36 35.55
CA ALA A 14 -3.77 24.17 34.73
C ALA A 14 -3.12 24.46 33.38
N SER A 15 -1.86 24.02 33.21
CA SER A 15 -1.30 23.85 31.89
C SER A 15 -2.11 22.75 31.23
N GLU A 16 -3.11 23.13 30.42
CA GLU A 16 -3.59 22.25 29.37
C GLU A 16 -2.37 21.87 28.55
N ALA A 17 -1.91 20.63 28.71
CA ALA A 17 -0.93 20.06 27.82
C ALA A 17 -1.60 20.04 26.45
N VAL A 18 -1.26 21.01 25.60
CA VAL A 18 -1.80 21.13 24.25
C VAL A 18 -1.41 19.84 23.54
N SER A 19 -2.36 18.90 23.46
CA SER A 19 -2.16 17.67 22.72
C SER A 19 -1.83 18.06 21.30
N GLN A 20 -0.65 17.66 20.85
CA GLN A 20 -0.23 17.80 19.46
C GLN A 20 -1.35 17.29 18.55
N LYS A 21 -1.74 18.10 17.55
CA LYS A 21 -2.82 17.79 16.60
C LYS A 21 -2.30 16.96 15.44
N VAL A 22 -1.68 15.85 15.80
CA VAL A 22 -1.06 14.88 14.90
C VAL A 22 -1.50 13.47 15.31
N ILE A 23 -1.72 12.61 14.33
CA ILE A 23 -2.02 11.20 14.54
C ILE A 23 -1.01 10.36 13.76
N SER A 24 -0.26 9.51 14.45
CA SER A 24 0.58 8.49 13.79
C SER A 24 -0.21 7.20 13.65
N ALA A 25 -0.34 6.72 12.42
CA ALA A 25 -0.81 5.39 12.06
C ALA A 25 0.40 4.60 11.55
N ASN A 26 0.82 3.58 12.31
CA ASN A 26 1.86 2.68 11.85
C ASN A 26 1.26 1.73 10.81
N PHE A 27 2.06 1.38 9.80
CA PHE A 27 1.65 0.45 8.76
C PHE A 27 2.41 -0.83 8.84
N HIS A 28 1.71 -1.91 8.49
CA HIS A 28 2.32 -3.20 8.23
C HIS A 28 2.31 -3.48 6.74
N LYS A 29 3.47 -3.83 6.20
CA LYS A 29 3.55 -4.48 4.89
C LYS A 29 3.03 -5.90 5.08
N ILE A 30 1.90 -6.23 4.45
CA ILE A 30 1.27 -7.53 4.60
C ILE A 30 1.40 -8.27 3.28
N GLN A 31 2.29 -9.27 3.29
CA GLN A 31 2.30 -10.30 2.26
C GLN A 31 1.04 -11.14 2.49
N LEU A 32 0.03 -10.93 1.62
CA LEU A 32 -1.18 -11.75 1.61
C LEU A 32 -0.81 -13.23 1.42
N PRO A 33 -1.65 -14.19 1.85
CA PRO A 33 -1.33 -15.61 1.76
C PRO A 33 -0.92 -16.06 0.35
N VAL A 34 -0.19 -17.18 0.28
CA VAL A 34 0.60 -17.56 -0.91
C VAL A 34 -0.24 -18.30 -1.98
N ASP A 35 -1.40 -18.84 -1.63
CA ASP A 35 -2.21 -19.72 -2.48
C ASP A 35 -3.11 -18.98 -3.51
N LEU A 36 -2.81 -17.73 -3.85
CA LEU A 36 -3.82 -16.73 -4.28
C LEU A 36 -3.67 -16.13 -5.69
N VAL A 37 -2.96 -16.80 -6.61
CA VAL A 37 -2.77 -16.28 -7.97
C VAL A 37 -2.74 -17.36 -9.07
N GLN A 38 -3.70 -17.27 -10.00
CA GLN A 38 -3.67 -17.93 -11.30
C GLN A 38 -3.81 -16.90 -12.44
N ILE A 39 -2.72 -16.63 -13.17
CA ILE A 39 -2.74 -15.92 -14.45
C ILE A 39 -3.15 -16.91 -15.54
N THR A 40 -4.31 -16.70 -16.16
CA THR A 40 -4.60 -17.35 -17.46
C THR A 40 -4.06 -16.50 -18.61
N ARG A 41 -3.69 -17.14 -19.71
CA ARG A 41 -2.97 -16.56 -20.87
C ARG A 41 -3.76 -15.48 -21.66
N ARG A 42 -4.88 -14.98 -21.13
CA ARG A 42 -5.78 -13.98 -21.75
C ARG A 42 -6.41 -12.98 -20.78
N ASP A 43 -6.17 -13.08 -19.47
CA ASP A 43 -6.73 -12.12 -18.52
C ASP A 43 -5.84 -10.88 -18.41
N THR A 44 -6.44 -9.70 -18.58
CA THR A 44 -5.77 -8.42 -18.31
C THR A 44 -5.71 -8.20 -16.80
N LEU A 45 -4.54 -8.40 -16.20
CA LEU A 45 -4.29 -7.97 -14.82
C LEU A 45 -4.27 -6.45 -14.77
N THR A 46 -4.94 -5.86 -13.78
CA THR A 46 -4.92 -4.41 -13.60
C THR A 46 -4.22 -4.07 -12.30
N LEU A 47 -3.99 -2.79 -12.05
CA LEU A 47 -3.22 -2.32 -10.90
C LEU A 47 -3.74 -2.90 -9.57
N ALA A 48 -5.07 -3.00 -9.40
CA ALA A 48 -5.69 -3.65 -8.25
C ALA A 48 -5.38 -5.16 -8.11
N ALA A 49 -5.25 -5.87 -9.24
CA ALA A 49 -4.82 -7.27 -9.26
C ALA A 49 -3.31 -7.37 -9.03
N LEU A 50 -2.50 -6.49 -9.63
CA LEU A 50 -1.05 -6.46 -9.42
C LEU A 50 -0.70 -6.22 -7.95
N ASN A 51 -1.39 -5.32 -7.25
CA ASN A 51 -1.17 -5.10 -5.81
C ASN A 51 -1.42 -6.36 -4.97
N ASN A 52 -2.42 -7.17 -5.37
CA ASN A 52 -2.74 -8.45 -4.73
C ASN A 52 -1.66 -9.51 -5.03
N ILE A 53 -1.24 -9.63 -6.30
CA ILE A 53 -0.22 -10.58 -6.77
C ILE A 53 1.14 -10.27 -6.16
N THR A 54 1.50 -8.99 -6.07
CA THR A 54 2.78 -8.54 -5.52
C THR A 54 2.82 -8.53 -3.99
N GLY A 55 1.69 -8.76 -3.31
CA GLY A 55 1.59 -8.57 -1.85
C GLY A 55 2.09 -7.19 -1.41
N GLY A 56 1.96 -6.18 -2.27
CA GLY A 56 2.71 -4.93 -2.19
C GLY A 56 2.08 -3.86 -1.31
N GLY A 57 0.79 -4.02 -0.99
CA GLY A 57 0.01 -2.99 -0.32
C GLY A 57 0.46 -2.67 1.11
N TYR A 58 0.34 -1.39 1.46
CA TYR A 58 0.55 -0.89 2.81
C TYR A 58 -0.78 -0.84 3.56
N TYR A 59 -0.82 -1.46 4.74
CA TYR A 59 -2.05 -1.59 5.52
C TYR A 59 -1.94 -0.91 6.88
N SER A 60 -2.97 -0.13 7.21
CA SER A 60 -3.16 0.47 8.54
C SER A 60 -4.10 -0.39 9.37
N GLU A 61 -3.75 -0.63 10.63
CA GLU A 61 -4.74 -1.03 11.63
C GLU A 61 -5.49 0.21 12.11
N VAL A 62 -6.83 0.15 12.10
CA VAL A 62 -7.73 1.15 12.68
C VAL A 62 -8.81 0.44 13.49
N GLU A 63 -9.51 1.15 14.35
CA GLU A 63 -10.69 0.64 15.07
C GLU A 63 -11.96 1.32 14.58
N ILE A 64 -13.04 0.56 14.39
CA ILE A 64 -14.33 1.06 13.89
C ILE A 64 -15.48 0.61 14.79
N GLY A 65 -16.35 1.55 15.13
CA GLY A 65 -17.53 1.31 15.95
C GLY A 65 -17.35 1.53 17.44
N THR A 66 -18.42 1.27 18.20
CA THR A 66 -18.44 1.40 19.67
C THR A 66 -19.04 0.14 20.33
N PRO A 67 -18.22 -0.73 20.97
CA PRO A 67 -16.77 -0.66 21.11
C PRO A 67 -16.03 -0.79 19.77
N GLY A 68 -14.79 -0.30 19.73
CA GLY A 68 -13.94 -0.35 18.54
C GLY A 68 -13.66 -1.79 18.11
N GLN A 69 -13.90 -2.10 16.84
CA GLN A 69 -13.55 -3.35 16.19
C GLN A 69 -12.33 -3.09 15.31
N LYS A 70 -11.26 -3.90 15.45
CA LYS A 70 -10.10 -3.82 14.57
C LYS A 70 -10.53 -4.00 13.11
N ALA A 71 -9.94 -3.19 12.25
CA ALA A 71 -10.07 -3.24 10.80
C ALA A 71 -8.70 -2.98 10.17
N LEU A 72 -8.37 -3.77 9.15
CA LEU A 72 -7.11 -3.68 8.43
C LEU A 72 -7.36 -3.10 7.04
N LEU A 73 -6.89 -1.87 6.80
CA LEU A 73 -7.26 -1.08 5.63
C LEU A 73 -6.05 -0.75 4.75
N HIS A 74 -6.15 -1.04 3.45
CA HIS A 74 -5.16 -0.64 2.45
C HIS A 74 -5.08 0.88 2.35
N VAL A 75 -3.87 1.44 2.32
CA VAL A 75 -3.62 2.88 2.37
C VAL A 75 -3.52 3.42 0.95
N ASP A 76 -4.56 4.11 0.50
CA ASP A 76 -4.71 4.50 -0.90
C ASP A 76 -4.84 6.01 -1.03
N THR A 77 -3.88 6.63 -1.72
CA THR A 77 -3.86 8.07 -2.00
C THR A 77 -4.48 8.42 -3.36
N GLY A 78 -4.64 7.43 -4.26
CA GLY A 78 -5.35 7.52 -5.53
C GLY A 78 -6.87 7.42 -5.43
N SER A 79 -7.43 6.91 -4.32
CA SER A 79 -8.88 6.89 -4.06
C SER A 79 -9.29 7.65 -2.78
N SER A 80 -10.60 7.88 -2.61
CA SER A 80 -11.13 8.81 -1.60
C SER A 80 -12.20 8.19 -0.68
N ASP A 81 -12.77 7.05 -1.04
CA ASP A 81 -13.74 6.31 -0.22
C ASP A 81 -13.01 5.38 0.74
N THR A 82 -13.17 5.60 2.04
CA THR A 82 -12.83 4.58 3.04
C THR A 82 -13.95 3.54 3.11
N TRP A 83 -13.61 2.26 3.01
CA TRP A 83 -14.58 1.16 3.06
C TRP A 83 -14.05 -0.09 3.75
N ILE A 84 -14.96 -0.88 4.30
CA ILE A 84 -14.67 -2.06 5.13
C ILE A 84 -15.52 -3.26 4.71
N VAL A 85 -15.08 -4.46 5.06
CA VAL A 85 -15.77 -5.72 4.75
C VAL A 85 -16.72 -6.09 5.89
N ASP A 86 -18.00 -6.29 5.61
CA ASP A 86 -18.95 -6.83 6.60
C ASP A 86 -18.65 -8.30 6.89
N LYS A 87 -18.78 -8.70 8.15
CA LYS A 87 -18.60 -10.09 8.61
C LYS A 87 -19.50 -11.10 7.88
N GLN A 88 -20.62 -10.67 7.32
CA GLN A 88 -21.56 -11.48 6.54
C GLN A 88 -21.45 -11.26 5.04
N ALA A 89 -20.40 -10.59 4.55
CA ALA A 89 -20.17 -10.47 3.12
C ALA A 89 -20.04 -11.84 2.43
N ASP A 90 -20.40 -11.89 1.16
CA ASP A 90 -20.48 -13.14 0.39
C ASP A 90 -19.15 -13.91 0.36
N LEU A 91 -18.03 -13.21 0.14
CA LEU A 91 -16.68 -13.78 0.24
C LEU A 91 -16.38 -14.36 1.63
N CYS A 92 -16.86 -13.75 2.71
CA CYS A 92 -16.54 -14.18 4.07
C CYS A 92 -17.31 -15.44 4.47
N THR A 93 -18.44 -15.71 3.82
CA THR A 93 -19.38 -16.80 4.17
C THR A 93 -19.43 -17.92 3.13
N SER A 94 -18.99 -17.69 1.89
CA SER A 94 -19.04 -18.66 0.79
C SER A 94 -17.67 -19.29 0.51
N THR A 95 -17.49 -20.54 0.92
CA THR A 95 -16.29 -21.33 0.59
C THR A 95 -16.10 -21.52 -0.93
N LYS A 96 -17.18 -21.39 -1.72
CA LYS A 96 -17.09 -21.36 -3.19
C LYS A 96 -16.41 -20.08 -3.67
N LEU A 97 -16.80 -18.92 -3.15
CA LEU A 97 -16.19 -17.65 -3.53
C LEU A 97 -14.74 -17.55 -3.02
N GLN A 98 -14.47 -18.05 -1.82
CA GLN A 98 -13.10 -18.11 -1.27
C GLN A 98 -12.15 -18.94 -2.14
N ARG A 99 -12.65 -20.06 -2.71
CA ARG A 99 -11.90 -20.85 -3.68
C ARG A 99 -11.83 -20.19 -5.07
N GLN A 100 -12.88 -19.50 -5.49
CA GLN A 100 -12.95 -18.87 -6.83
C GLN A 100 -12.03 -17.66 -6.94
N TYR A 101 -11.98 -16.83 -5.90
CA TYR A 101 -11.14 -15.63 -5.83
C TYR A 101 -9.80 -15.89 -5.15
N GLU A 102 -9.59 -17.11 -4.67
CA GLU A 102 -8.41 -17.53 -3.92
C GLU A 102 -8.08 -16.48 -2.84
N THR A 103 -9.03 -16.23 -1.92
CA THR A 103 -8.85 -15.28 -0.82
C THR A 103 -9.96 -15.45 0.23
N GLY A 104 -9.74 -14.94 1.44
CA GLY A 104 -10.71 -14.92 2.54
C GLY A 104 -10.68 -13.59 3.27
N CYS A 105 -11.71 -13.30 4.06
CA CYS A 105 -11.79 -12.02 4.77
C CYS A 105 -10.91 -11.99 6.03
N THR A 106 -10.34 -10.82 6.34
CA THR A 106 -9.49 -10.57 7.52
C THR A 106 -9.93 -9.27 8.21
N GLU A 107 -9.96 -9.25 9.54
CA GLU A 107 -10.46 -8.12 10.36
C GLU A 107 -11.81 -7.54 9.88
N THR A 108 -12.82 -8.41 9.73
CA THR A 108 -14.17 -8.04 9.26
C THR A 108 -14.97 -7.28 10.32
N TYR A 109 -15.71 -6.28 9.88
CA TYR A 109 -16.57 -5.47 10.73
C TYR A 109 -17.93 -6.15 10.99
N ASN A 110 -18.38 -6.18 12.24
CA ASN A 110 -19.72 -6.63 12.63
C ASN A 110 -20.60 -5.44 13.01
N SER A 111 -21.50 -5.04 12.10
CA SER A 111 -22.48 -3.97 12.30
C SER A 111 -23.35 -4.15 13.54
N THR A 112 -23.68 -5.39 13.93
CA THR A 112 -24.52 -5.67 15.13
C THR A 112 -23.79 -5.47 16.46
N ALA A 113 -22.45 -5.38 16.44
CA ALA A 113 -21.63 -5.18 17.64
C ALA A 113 -21.32 -3.71 17.92
N SER A 114 -21.58 -2.79 16.98
CA SER A 114 -21.35 -1.35 17.17
C SER A 114 -22.64 -0.63 17.56
N SER A 115 -22.62 0.00 18.74
CA SER A 115 -23.72 0.86 19.23
C SER A 115 -23.82 2.22 18.53
N THR A 116 -22.81 2.60 17.74
CA THR A 116 -22.77 3.86 16.97
C THR A 116 -23.03 3.68 15.47
N TYR A 117 -23.20 2.44 15.01
CA TYR A 117 -23.52 2.07 13.63
C TYR A 117 -24.82 2.71 13.14
N LYS A 118 -24.76 3.38 11.99
CA LYS A 118 -25.91 3.95 11.28
C LYS A 118 -25.81 3.64 9.78
N VAL A 119 -26.89 3.16 9.15
CA VAL A 119 -26.95 3.12 7.68
C VAL A 119 -27.31 4.51 7.17
N VAL A 120 -26.52 5.08 6.26
CA VAL A 120 -26.79 6.38 5.62
C VAL A 120 -27.25 6.26 4.16
N GLY A 121 -26.98 5.13 3.50
CA GLY A 121 -27.51 4.83 2.16
C GLY A 121 -27.49 3.33 1.86
N ARG A 122 -28.68 2.70 1.74
CA ARG A 122 -28.80 1.28 1.40
C ARG A 122 -28.47 1.01 -0.06
N ASN A 123 -27.69 -0.04 -0.34
CA ASN A 123 -27.20 -0.42 -1.68
C ASN A 123 -26.57 0.77 -2.44
N GLY A 124 -25.98 1.72 -1.71
CA GLY A 124 -25.43 2.95 -2.27
C GLY A 124 -23.93 2.87 -2.54
N PHE A 125 -23.22 1.97 -1.87
CA PHE A 125 -21.80 1.74 -2.07
C PHE A 125 -21.61 0.76 -3.23
N ASP A 126 -20.95 1.21 -4.30
CA ASP A 126 -20.74 0.46 -5.54
C ASP A 126 -19.44 0.98 -6.18
N ILE A 127 -18.34 0.25 -6.00
CA ILE A 127 -17.02 0.61 -6.55
C ILE A 127 -16.56 -0.49 -7.50
N THR A 128 -16.23 -0.09 -8.73
CA THR A 128 -15.57 -0.94 -9.73
C THR A 128 -14.11 -0.54 -9.83
N TYR A 129 -13.21 -1.51 -9.64
CA TYR A 129 -11.77 -1.32 -9.85
C TYR A 129 -11.41 -1.46 -11.33
N LEU A 130 -10.16 -1.13 -11.68
CA LEU A 130 -9.68 -1.21 -13.06
C LEU A 130 -9.84 -2.61 -13.68
N ASP A 131 -9.83 -3.71 -12.89
CA ASP A 131 -10.07 -5.09 -13.37
C ASP A 131 -11.55 -5.39 -13.68
N GLY A 132 -12.42 -4.38 -13.62
CA GLY A 132 -13.87 -4.57 -13.77
C GLY A 132 -14.50 -5.33 -12.60
N LYS A 133 -13.70 -5.79 -11.62
CA LYS A 133 -14.24 -6.39 -10.41
C LYS A 133 -14.83 -5.30 -9.54
N ASN A 134 -15.87 -5.69 -8.84
CA ASN A 134 -16.81 -4.75 -8.27
C ASN A 134 -17.15 -5.15 -6.83
N ILE A 135 -17.27 -4.13 -5.98
CA ILE A 135 -17.57 -4.27 -4.55
C ILE A 135 -18.85 -3.47 -4.28
N LYS A 136 -19.86 -4.11 -3.66
CA LYS A 136 -21.16 -3.49 -3.38
C LYS A 136 -21.58 -3.61 -1.93
N GLY A 137 -22.39 -2.65 -1.49
CA GLY A 137 -23.15 -2.74 -0.25
C GLY A 137 -23.75 -1.41 0.19
N ASP A 138 -23.75 -1.18 1.50
CA ASP A 138 -24.37 0.00 2.10
C ASP A 138 -23.31 1.10 2.32
N TYR A 139 -23.70 2.38 2.16
CA TYR A 139 -22.99 3.47 2.83
C TYR A 139 -23.48 3.53 4.27
N ILE A 140 -22.54 3.52 5.20
CA ILE A 140 -22.77 3.54 6.64
C ILE A 140 -22.07 4.76 7.26
N SER A 141 -22.42 5.09 8.49
CA SER A 141 -21.73 6.07 9.31
C SER A 141 -21.43 5.42 10.66
N ASP A 142 -20.18 5.55 11.11
CA ASP A 142 -19.77 5.09 12.44
C ASP A 142 -18.58 5.90 12.97
N VAL A 143 -18.08 5.53 14.14
CA VAL A 143 -16.86 6.06 14.76
C VAL A 143 -15.65 5.34 14.17
N VAL A 144 -14.62 6.09 13.79
CA VAL A 144 -13.29 5.56 13.44
C VAL A 144 -12.27 6.06 14.47
N SER A 145 -11.42 5.18 14.96
CA SER A 145 -10.37 5.45 15.94
C SER A 145 -9.01 5.01 15.38
N ILE A 146 -8.03 5.91 15.43
CA ILE A 146 -6.67 5.69 14.97
C ILE A 146 -5.74 6.11 16.10
N ASN A 147 -4.99 5.17 16.67
CA ASN A 147 -4.05 5.41 17.77
C ASN A 147 -4.67 6.22 18.94
N GLY A 148 -5.88 5.83 19.34
CA GLY A 148 -6.64 6.48 20.42
C GLY A 148 -7.24 7.86 20.09
N LYS A 149 -7.08 8.35 18.86
CA LYS A 149 -7.73 9.58 18.36
C LYS A 149 -8.97 9.23 17.53
N THR A 150 -10.09 9.87 17.84
CA THR A 150 -11.41 9.46 17.34
C THR A 150 -12.02 10.47 16.37
N VAL A 151 -12.48 9.99 15.22
CA VAL A 151 -13.31 10.69 14.24
C VAL A 151 -14.73 10.12 14.33
N LYS A 152 -15.72 10.97 14.62
CA LYS A 152 -17.12 10.57 14.79
C LYS A 152 -17.92 10.75 13.50
N ASP A 153 -19.00 9.99 13.38
CA ASP A 153 -19.95 10.08 12.26
C ASP A 153 -19.28 10.01 10.88
N GLN A 154 -18.18 9.25 10.78
CA GLN A 154 -17.44 9.05 9.54
C GLN A 154 -18.26 8.18 8.59
N GLN A 155 -18.55 8.69 7.40
CA GLN A 155 -19.18 7.88 6.35
C GLN A 155 -18.17 6.91 5.74
N LEU A 156 -18.58 5.65 5.61
CA LEU A 156 -17.80 4.51 5.12
C LEU A 156 -18.61 3.69 4.13
N GLY A 157 -17.95 3.05 3.17
CA GLY A 157 -18.53 1.91 2.45
C GLY A 157 -18.53 0.65 3.32
N LEU A 158 -19.64 -0.09 3.36
CA LEU A 158 -19.73 -1.41 3.98
C LEU A 158 -19.95 -2.44 2.86
N ALA A 159 -18.91 -3.17 2.52
CA ALA A 159 -18.94 -4.19 1.48
C ALA A 159 -19.69 -5.44 1.96
N ILE A 160 -20.77 -5.77 1.24
CA ILE A 160 -21.63 -6.94 1.43
C ILE A 160 -21.38 -7.96 0.29
N GLN A 161 -21.03 -7.47 -0.90
CA GLN A 161 -20.50 -8.26 -2.00
C GLN A 161 -19.08 -7.79 -2.28
N THR A 162 -18.08 -8.69 -2.23
CA THR A 162 -16.67 -8.32 -2.40
C THR A 162 -15.85 -9.41 -3.06
N VAL A 163 -14.79 -8.99 -3.75
CA VAL A 163 -13.72 -9.86 -4.28
C VAL A 163 -12.42 -9.73 -3.48
N LYS A 164 -12.38 -8.82 -2.48
CA LYS A 164 -11.22 -8.51 -1.64
C LYS A 164 -11.54 -8.82 -0.17
N GLY A 165 -10.59 -9.45 0.51
CA GLY A 165 -10.70 -9.85 1.91
C GLY A 165 -10.43 -8.75 2.95
N THR A 166 -9.85 -7.62 2.53
CA THR A 166 -9.49 -6.47 3.37
C THR A 166 -10.13 -5.19 2.84
N GLY A 167 -10.31 -4.20 3.72
CA GLY A 167 -10.85 -2.89 3.37
C GLY A 167 -9.78 -1.91 2.88
N LEU A 168 -10.15 -0.64 2.79
CA LEU A 168 -9.32 0.44 2.25
C LEU A 168 -9.60 1.76 2.96
N ILE A 169 -8.57 2.58 3.14
CA ILE A 169 -8.64 3.96 3.62
C ILE A 169 -8.21 4.90 2.49
N GLY A 170 -9.20 5.55 1.88
CA GLY A 170 -9.00 6.52 0.81
C GLY A 170 -8.57 7.88 1.39
N LEU A 171 -7.46 8.40 0.90
CA LEU A 171 -6.83 9.65 1.36
C LEU A 171 -6.87 10.78 0.31
N GLY A 172 -7.51 10.54 -0.85
CA GLY A 172 -7.77 11.56 -1.86
C GLY A 172 -8.89 12.54 -1.50
N PHE A 173 -9.23 13.40 -2.45
CA PHE A 173 -10.14 14.55 -2.28
C PHE A 173 -11.61 14.15 -2.07
N SER A 174 -12.38 14.93 -1.29
CA SER A 174 -13.83 14.70 -1.14
C SER A 174 -14.63 14.88 -2.44
N GLN A 175 -14.11 15.61 -3.44
CA GLN A 175 -14.74 15.67 -4.76
C GLN A 175 -14.61 14.36 -5.55
N THR A 176 -13.68 13.47 -5.21
CA THR A 176 -13.40 12.23 -5.95
C THR A 176 -14.01 10.97 -5.35
N VAL A 177 -14.71 11.05 -4.21
CA VAL A 177 -15.48 9.90 -3.68
C VAL A 177 -16.46 9.33 -4.71
N ALA A 178 -16.56 8.01 -4.80
CA ALA A 178 -17.20 7.22 -5.85
C ALA A 178 -18.73 7.21 -5.78
N THR A 179 -19.34 8.36 -5.52
CA THR A 179 -20.79 8.56 -5.45
C THR A 179 -21.20 9.91 -6.03
N LYS A 180 -22.43 9.98 -6.54
CA LYS A 180 -23.06 11.22 -7.02
C LYS A 180 -23.24 12.24 -5.89
N ARG A 181 -23.53 11.77 -4.67
CA ARG A 181 -23.66 12.62 -3.48
C ARG A 181 -22.35 12.60 -2.70
N LYS A 182 -21.48 13.57 -2.99
CA LYS A 182 -20.19 13.75 -2.32
C LYS A 182 -20.39 13.92 -0.80
N TYR A 183 -19.41 13.44 -0.04
CA TYR A 183 -19.39 13.44 1.41
C TYR A 183 -17.96 13.72 1.93
N PRO A 184 -17.79 14.18 3.18
CA PRO A 184 -16.46 14.48 3.73
C PRO A 184 -15.61 13.21 3.89
N THR A 185 -14.34 13.26 3.47
CA THR A 185 -13.40 12.14 3.70
C THR A 185 -12.99 12.07 5.18
N ILE A 186 -12.23 11.05 5.54
CA ILE A 186 -11.68 10.96 6.90
C ILE A 186 -10.80 12.18 7.23
N LEU A 187 -10.08 12.71 6.24
CA LEU A 187 -9.21 13.88 6.42
C LEU A 187 -10.02 15.18 6.62
N ASP A 188 -11.15 15.35 5.91
CA ASP A 188 -12.10 16.46 6.16
C ASP A 188 -12.65 16.42 7.59
N ASN A 189 -13.07 15.23 8.04
CA ASN A 189 -13.67 15.05 9.36
C ASN A 189 -12.62 15.20 10.48
N MET A 190 -11.37 14.74 10.29
CA MET A 190 -10.28 14.98 11.24
C MET A 190 -10.03 16.47 11.46
N VAL A 191 -10.04 17.29 10.40
CA VAL A 191 -9.87 18.75 10.52
C VAL A 191 -11.10 19.40 11.15
N THR A 192 -12.30 19.06 10.66
CA THR A 192 -13.58 19.63 11.12
C THR A 192 -13.84 19.35 12.60
N GLN A 193 -13.42 18.18 13.09
CA GLN A 193 -13.53 17.78 14.50
C GLN A 193 -12.30 18.17 15.33
N GLY A 194 -11.34 18.89 14.74
CA GLY A 194 -10.17 19.44 15.41
C GLY A 194 -9.12 18.43 15.84
N VAL A 195 -9.18 17.20 15.34
CA VAL A 195 -8.26 16.08 15.62
C VAL A 195 -6.88 16.36 15.03
N ILE A 196 -6.84 16.96 13.83
CA ILE A 196 -5.61 17.48 13.20
C ILE A 196 -5.70 18.98 12.92
N GLY A 197 -4.56 19.64 12.79
CA GLY A 197 -4.48 21.09 12.54
C GLY A 197 -4.75 21.49 11.09
N ARG A 198 -4.25 20.72 10.13
CA ARG A 198 -4.32 20.99 8.68
C ARG A 198 -4.85 19.77 7.93
N LYS A 199 -5.54 19.99 6.80
CA LYS A 199 -5.95 18.92 5.88
C LYS A 199 -4.72 18.40 5.10
N ALA A 200 -3.86 17.68 5.80
CA ALA A 200 -2.57 17.23 5.32
C ALA A 200 -2.12 15.95 6.03
N PHE A 201 -1.25 15.17 5.39
CA PHE A 201 -0.61 14.01 5.99
C PHE A 201 0.75 13.73 5.34
N SER A 202 1.61 12.97 6.00
CA SER A 202 2.86 12.48 5.40
C SER A 202 2.96 10.96 5.40
N ILE A 203 3.55 10.39 4.36
CA ILE A 203 3.81 8.97 4.22
C ILE A 203 5.32 8.71 4.20
N TRP A 204 5.74 7.72 4.98
CA TRP A 204 7.05 7.07 4.93
C TRP A 204 6.82 5.56 4.83
N LEU A 205 7.02 4.99 3.64
CA LEU A 205 6.79 3.56 3.38
C LEU A 205 7.93 2.65 3.85
N ASN A 206 9.10 3.23 4.14
CA ASN A 206 10.34 2.53 4.52
C ASN A 206 10.85 1.57 3.41
N ASP A 207 11.93 0.85 3.68
CA ASP A 207 12.62 -0.08 2.77
C ASP A 207 11.74 -1.24 2.29
N LEU A 208 11.94 -1.76 1.06
CA LEU A 208 11.21 -2.92 0.52
C LEU A 208 11.21 -4.15 1.44
N SER A 209 12.28 -4.38 2.19
CA SER A 209 12.42 -5.50 3.13
C SER A 209 11.77 -5.24 4.51
N SER A 210 11.37 -4.00 4.79
CA SER A 210 10.75 -3.62 6.05
C SER A 210 9.28 -4.05 6.14
N SER A 211 8.87 -4.46 7.34
CA SER A 211 7.46 -4.68 7.69
C SER A 211 6.79 -3.45 8.30
N GLU A 212 7.50 -2.33 8.48
CA GLU A 212 7.03 -1.16 9.23
C GLU A 212 7.19 0.15 8.43
N GLY A 213 6.08 0.87 8.27
CA GLY A 213 6.03 2.24 7.75
C GLY A 213 5.17 3.16 8.63
N THR A 214 4.98 4.42 8.21
CA THR A 214 4.20 5.41 8.98
C THR A 214 3.41 6.34 8.06
N LEU A 215 2.12 6.50 8.37
CA LEU A 215 1.31 7.65 7.97
C LEU A 215 1.10 8.57 9.16
N LEU A 216 1.30 9.86 8.93
CA LEU A 216 1.25 10.90 9.94
C LEU A 216 0.25 11.96 9.53
N PHE A 217 -0.96 11.90 10.07
CA PHE A 217 -2.00 12.89 9.80
C PHE A 217 -1.68 14.20 10.53
N GLY A 218 -1.71 15.32 9.82
CA GLY A 218 -1.50 16.66 10.38
C GLY A 218 -0.06 17.01 10.75
N GLY A 219 0.94 16.24 10.34
CA GLY A 219 2.33 16.47 10.73
C GLY A 219 3.36 16.00 9.70
N ILE A 220 4.63 16.34 9.95
CA ILE A 220 5.81 15.81 9.27
C ILE A 220 6.81 15.28 10.29
N ASP A 221 7.66 14.33 9.92
CA ASP A 221 8.71 13.77 10.79
C ASP A 221 10.10 13.97 10.16
N THR A 222 10.93 14.81 10.78
CA THR A 222 12.25 15.17 10.23
C THR A 222 13.27 14.04 10.31
N GLU A 223 12.99 12.96 11.04
CA GLU A 223 13.87 11.79 11.08
C GLU A 223 13.61 10.83 9.91
N LYS A 224 12.54 11.02 9.13
CA LYS A 224 12.13 10.12 8.02
C LYS A 224 12.60 10.56 6.64
N TYR A 225 13.29 11.69 6.52
CA TYR A 225 13.85 12.17 5.25
C TYR A 225 15.26 12.75 5.38
N ILE A 226 15.97 12.78 4.25
CA ILE A 226 17.32 13.29 4.12
C ILE A 226 17.28 14.68 3.48
N GLY A 227 18.07 15.63 4.02
CA GLY A 227 18.18 16.97 3.45
C GLY A 227 16.92 17.82 3.65
N SER A 228 16.56 18.65 2.66
CA SER A 228 15.45 19.60 2.78
C SER A 228 14.19 19.13 2.05
N LEU A 229 13.02 19.39 2.64
CA LEU A 229 11.73 19.13 2.02
C LEU A 229 11.47 20.15 0.90
N THR A 230 11.32 19.67 -0.33
CA THR A 230 11.03 20.52 -1.50
C THR A 230 9.51 20.60 -1.69
N THR A 231 8.96 21.81 -1.69
CA THR A 231 7.51 22.01 -1.89
C THR A 231 7.20 22.26 -3.37
N LEU A 232 6.29 21.46 -3.90
CA LEU A 232 5.82 21.49 -5.28
C LEU A 232 4.31 21.78 -5.30
N PRO A 233 3.81 22.66 -6.17
CA PRO A 233 2.37 22.80 -6.35
C PRO A 233 1.80 21.51 -6.95
N LEU A 234 0.59 21.14 -6.55
CA LEU A 234 -0.15 20.13 -7.29
C LEU A 234 -0.51 20.69 -8.68
N VAL A 235 -0.52 19.81 -9.68
CA VAL A 235 -0.99 20.10 -11.04
C VAL A 235 -2.33 19.45 -11.28
N ASN A 236 -3.10 19.99 -12.24
CA ASN A 236 -4.35 19.36 -12.65
C ASN A 236 -4.09 17.95 -13.21
N ASP A 237 -5.04 17.06 -12.95
CA ASP A 237 -5.06 15.73 -13.53
C ASP A 237 -5.15 15.80 -15.06
N HIS A 238 -4.31 15.02 -15.74
CA HIS A 238 -4.20 15.01 -17.21
C HIS A 238 -5.53 14.67 -17.91
N HIS A 239 -6.38 13.82 -17.32
CA HIS A 239 -7.66 13.43 -17.92
C HIS A 239 -8.79 14.38 -17.54
N SER A 240 -8.92 14.72 -16.26
CA SER A 240 -10.06 15.51 -15.76
C SER A 240 -9.89 17.01 -15.98
N GLY A 241 -8.67 17.50 -16.19
CA GLY A 241 -8.34 18.93 -16.26
C GLY A 241 -8.56 19.68 -14.94
N ASN A 242 -8.83 18.95 -13.84
CA ASN A 242 -9.13 19.47 -12.51
C ASN A 242 -8.19 18.84 -11.47
N MET A 243 -8.18 19.39 -10.26
CA MET A 243 -7.48 18.80 -9.12
C MET A 243 -8.25 17.57 -8.61
N THR A 244 -7.91 16.38 -9.10
CA THR A 244 -8.57 15.10 -8.73
C THR A 244 -7.62 14.03 -8.19
N SER A 245 -6.33 14.33 -8.12
CA SER A 245 -5.27 13.39 -7.72
C SER A 245 -4.11 14.17 -7.13
N TYR A 246 -3.24 13.51 -6.36
CA TYR A 246 -2.00 14.11 -5.87
C TYR A 246 -0.92 14.12 -6.96
N SER A 247 -1.21 14.87 -8.03
CA SER A 247 -0.35 15.01 -9.20
C SER A 247 0.66 16.13 -9.04
N ILE A 248 1.93 15.88 -9.34
CA ILE A 248 2.99 16.89 -9.45
C ILE A 248 3.70 16.81 -10.82
N SER A 249 4.34 17.90 -11.24
CA SER A 249 5.10 17.94 -12.51
C SER A 249 6.43 17.20 -12.39
N MET A 250 6.56 16.06 -13.07
CA MET A 250 7.83 15.34 -13.22
C MET A 250 8.50 15.75 -14.53
N THR A 251 9.75 16.18 -14.44
CA THR A 251 10.50 16.83 -15.52
C THR A 251 11.61 15.96 -16.11
N GLY A 252 11.84 14.75 -15.57
CA GLY A 252 12.80 13.82 -16.13
C GLY A 252 12.86 12.49 -15.38
N VAL A 253 13.39 11.47 -16.06
CA VAL A 253 13.84 10.22 -15.46
C VAL A 253 15.23 9.94 -16.02
N GLU A 254 16.21 9.89 -15.15
CA GLU A 254 17.60 9.60 -15.47
C GLU A 254 18.00 8.25 -14.85
N ILE A 255 19.01 7.59 -15.43
CA ILE A 255 19.56 6.35 -14.91
C ILE A 255 21.07 6.48 -14.74
N GLU A 256 21.54 6.37 -13.50
CA GLU A 256 22.95 6.24 -13.16
C GLU A 256 23.37 4.77 -13.26
N THR A 257 24.47 4.49 -13.96
CA THR A 257 25.09 3.16 -14.06
C THR A 257 26.32 3.03 -13.15
N PRO A 258 26.81 1.82 -12.84
CA PRO A 258 27.86 1.62 -11.81
C PRO A 258 29.23 2.24 -12.15
N ASP A 259 29.42 2.69 -13.39
CA ASP A 259 30.58 3.46 -13.86
C ASP A 259 30.40 4.98 -13.70
N GLY A 260 29.34 5.42 -13.00
CA GLY A 260 29.03 6.83 -12.72
C GLY A 260 28.47 7.60 -13.92
N LYS A 261 28.08 6.92 -15.01
CA LYS A 261 27.45 7.57 -16.16
C LYS A 261 25.94 7.70 -15.96
N THR A 262 25.39 8.82 -16.39
CA THR A 262 23.94 9.08 -16.38
C THR A 262 23.38 8.97 -17.80
N VAL A 263 22.25 8.28 -17.97
CA VAL A 263 21.49 8.18 -19.21
C VAL A 263 20.11 8.80 -18.98
N ASN A 264 19.77 9.86 -19.73
CA ASN A 264 18.41 10.41 -19.69
C ASN A 264 17.45 9.48 -20.46
N MET A 265 16.35 9.09 -19.81
CA MET A 265 15.27 8.28 -20.39
C MET A 265 14.06 9.11 -20.81
N ALA A 266 14.00 10.38 -20.37
CA ALA A 266 12.99 11.32 -20.77
C ALA A 266 13.38 12.04 -22.08
N GLY A 267 12.38 12.30 -22.92
CA GLY A 267 12.55 13.10 -24.13
C GLY A 267 12.80 14.58 -23.82
N ASP A 268 13.21 15.34 -24.85
CA ASP A 268 13.41 16.78 -24.72
C ASP A 268 12.13 17.50 -24.28
N ASN A 269 12.24 18.37 -23.28
CA ASN A 269 11.12 19.08 -22.65
C ASN A 269 10.03 18.18 -22.03
N PHE A 270 10.37 16.95 -21.63
CA PHE A 270 9.46 16.07 -20.91
C PHE A 270 8.86 16.75 -19.67
N ASN A 271 7.53 16.68 -19.57
CA ASN A 271 6.77 17.12 -18.43
C ASN A 271 5.52 16.24 -18.33
N ALA A 272 5.39 15.46 -17.26
CA ALA A 272 4.21 14.68 -16.97
C ALA A 272 3.51 15.17 -15.71
N ALA A 273 2.17 15.19 -15.74
CA ALA A 273 1.35 15.18 -14.54
C ALA A 273 1.48 13.78 -13.91
N THR A 274 2.20 13.73 -12.80
CA THR A 274 2.63 12.48 -12.17
C THR A 274 1.90 12.27 -10.85
N VAL A 275 1.01 11.29 -10.81
CA VAL A 275 0.27 10.90 -9.60
C VAL A 275 1.23 10.21 -8.63
N LEU A 276 1.27 10.66 -7.38
CA LEU A 276 1.93 9.95 -6.28
C LEU A 276 0.89 9.06 -5.57
N ASP A 277 0.99 7.74 -5.72
CA ASP A 277 -0.08 6.82 -5.32
C ASP A 277 0.40 5.58 -4.53
N SER A 278 0.24 5.61 -3.21
CA SER A 278 0.40 4.46 -2.31
C SER A 278 -0.66 3.36 -2.50
N GLY A 279 -1.71 3.66 -3.27
CA GLY A 279 -2.72 2.70 -3.71
C GLY A 279 -2.22 1.75 -4.81
N SER A 280 -0.96 1.87 -5.25
CA SER A 280 -0.38 1.19 -6.41
C SER A 280 1.03 0.68 -6.12
N THR A 281 1.29 -0.62 -6.28
CA THR A 281 2.62 -1.19 -5.95
C THR A 281 3.74 -0.73 -6.90
N ILE A 282 3.40 -0.41 -8.15
CA ILE A 282 4.34 -0.17 -9.26
C ILE A 282 4.22 1.24 -9.82
N CYS A 283 5.26 1.69 -10.52
CA CYS A 283 5.24 2.90 -11.33
C CYS A 283 4.71 2.61 -12.74
N LEU A 284 3.89 3.51 -13.28
CA LEU A 284 3.48 3.54 -14.68
C LEU A 284 4.16 4.74 -15.37
N LEU A 285 4.99 4.48 -16.38
CA LEU A 285 5.65 5.52 -17.17
C LEU A 285 5.14 5.52 -18.62
N PRO A 286 5.25 6.65 -19.35
CA PRO A 286 4.93 6.73 -20.77
C PRO A 286 5.60 5.62 -21.58
N GLU A 287 4.88 5.04 -22.54
CA GLU A 287 5.28 3.84 -23.27
C GLU A 287 6.72 3.87 -23.80
N GLN A 288 7.11 4.97 -24.46
CA GLN A 288 8.45 5.09 -25.06
C GLN A 288 9.56 5.07 -24.00
N MET A 289 9.32 5.71 -22.85
CA MET A 289 10.25 5.74 -21.72
C MET A 289 10.34 4.36 -21.06
N ALA A 290 9.19 3.75 -20.75
CA ALA A 290 9.12 2.42 -20.16
C ALA A 290 9.83 1.37 -21.04
N LYS A 291 9.53 1.35 -22.35
CA LYS A 291 10.14 0.41 -23.31
C LYS A 291 11.64 0.66 -23.52
N ALA A 292 12.11 1.91 -23.49
CA ALA A 292 13.55 2.21 -23.54
C ALA A 292 14.30 1.67 -22.31
N ILE A 293 13.71 1.82 -21.12
CA ILE A 293 14.23 1.22 -19.88
C ILE A 293 14.20 -0.31 -19.97
N TRP A 294 13.12 -0.90 -20.46
CA TRP A 294 12.97 -2.34 -20.61
C TRP A 294 14.07 -2.94 -21.50
N VAL A 295 14.33 -2.34 -22.66
CA VAL A 295 15.42 -2.76 -23.58
C VAL A 295 16.80 -2.66 -22.92
N LYS A 296 17.02 -1.70 -22.01
CA LYS A 296 18.32 -1.54 -21.32
C LYS A 296 18.61 -2.64 -20.29
N TYR A 297 17.58 -3.27 -19.73
CA TYR A 297 17.69 -4.23 -18.62
C TYR A 297 17.17 -5.63 -18.98
N ASP A 298 17.03 -5.92 -20.28
CA ASP A 298 16.50 -7.17 -20.82
C ASP A 298 15.10 -7.53 -20.25
N VAL A 299 14.28 -6.53 -19.91
CA VAL A 299 12.92 -6.74 -19.38
C VAL A 299 12.05 -7.30 -20.50
N VAL A 300 11.39 -8.42 -20.22
CA VAL A 300 10.54 -9.13 -21.18
C VAL A 300 9.09 -8.75 -20.97
N ASP A 301 8.47 -8.26 -22.04
CA ASP A 301 7.03 -8.03 -22.13
C ASP A 301 6.31 -9.37 -22.35
N ALA A 302 5.61 -9.84 -21.32
CA ALA A 302 4.67 -10.95 -21.39
C ALA A 302 3.25 -10.50 -20.98
N GLY A 303 2.85 -9.30 -21.41
CA GLY A 303 1.68 -8.57 -20.92
C GLY A 303 2.03 -7.60 -19.78
N TYR A 304 3.12 -7.88 -19.06
CA TYR A 304 3.80 -6.99 -18.11
C TYR A 304 5.30 -7.13 -18.33
N GLY A 305 6.07 -6.13 -17.91
CA GLY A 305 7.52 -6.19 -17.85
C GLY A 305 7.99 -7.09 -16.71
N PHE A 306 8.54 -8.24 -17.07
CA PHE A 306 9.24 -9.15 -16.16
C PHE A 306 10.74 -9.02 -16.32
N ILE A 307 11.48 -9.12 -15.22
CA ILE A 307 12.93 -8.95 -15.16
C ILE A 307 13.56 -10.15 -14.46
N ASP A 308 14.81 -10.49 -14.75
CA ASP A 308 15.54 -11.51 -13.98
C ASP A 308 15.75 -11.04 -12.53
N CYS A 309 15.35 -11.85 -11.55
CA CYS A 309 15.49 -11.51 -10.12
C CYS A 309 16.93 -11.20 -9.69
N LYS A 310 17.96 -11.64 -10.44
CA LYS A 310 19.36 -11.28 -10.15
C LYS A 310 19.63 -9.77 -10.14
N TRP A 311 18.83 -8.98 -10.87
CA TRP A 311 18.88 -7.52 -10.86
C TRP A 311 18.48 -6.92 -9.49
N ARG A 312 17.79 -7.66 -8.62
CA ARG A 312 17.56 -7.26 -7.23
C ARG A 312 18.82 -7.33 -6.36
N GLY A 313 19.77 -8.20 -6.74
CA GLY A 313 21.01 -8.47 -6.00
C GLY A 313 22.24 -7.82 -6.66
N PRO A 314 23.42 -8.46 -6.61
CA PRO A 314 24.69 -7.87 -7.05
C PRO A 314 24.74 -7.34 -8.50
N GLN A 315 23.84 -7.78 -9.38
CA GLN A 315 23.77 -7.23 -10.74
C GLN A 315 23.08 -5.84 -10.80
N GLY A 316 22.24 -5.51 -9.82
CA GLY A 316 21.61 -4.19 -9.65
C GLY A 316 22.45 -3.19 -8.87
N GLU A 317 23.52 -3.61 -8.19
CA GLU A 317 24.34 -2.75 -7.35
C GLU A 317 24.95 -1.59 -8.16
N GLY A 318 24.82 -0.36 -7.63
CA GLY A 318 25.29 0.85 -8.30
C GLY A 318 24.42 1.32 -9.47
N ILE A 319 23.23 0.76 -9.66
CA ILE A 319 22.23 1.26 -10.63
C ILE A 319 21.14 2.01 -9.90
N PHE A 320 20.89 3.25 -10.33
CA PHE A 320 19.88 4.13 -9.74
C PHE A 320 18.99 4.77 -10.80
N PHE A 321 17.70 4.90 -10.49
CA PHE A 321 16.71 5.66 -11.23
C PHE A 321 16.49 6.99 -10.50
N ASP A 322 16.88 8.10 -11.13
CA ASP A 322 16.71 9.45 -10.61
C ASP A 322 15.47 10.09 -11.25
N PHE A 323 14.40 10.21 -10.47
CA PHE A 323 13.17 10.88 -10.87
C PHE A 323 13.30 12.36 -10.55
N ALA A 324 13.25 13.21 -11.58
CA ALA A 324 13.50 14.64 -11.47
C ALA A 324 12.19 15.45 -11.43
N PHE A 325 12.11 16.33 -10.45
CA PHE A 325 11.05 17.33 -10.28
C PHE A 325 11.70 18.72 -10.14
N ALA A 326 10.90 19.78 -10.09
CA ALA A 326 11.41 21.14 -9.94
C ALA A 326 12.20 21.31 -8.62
N GLY A 327 13.54 21.40 -8.71
CA GLY A 327 14.44 21.64 -7.58
C GLY A 327 14.83 20.40 -6.76
N VAL A 328 14.36 19.19 -7.12
CA VAL A 328 14.66 17.95 -6.39
C VAL A 328 14.73 16.74 -7.32
N LYS A 329 15.66 15.82 -7.02
CA LYS A 329 15.70 14.47 -7.60
C LYS A 329 15.49 13.46 -6.48
N ILE A 330 14.65 12.46 -6.73
CA ILE A 330 14.49 11.30 -5.85
C ILE A 330 15.18 10.10 -6.50
N ARG A 331 16.13 9.54 -5.77
CA ARG A 331 17.00 8.45 -6.21
C ARG A 331 16.44 7.12 -5.73
N VAL A 332 16.17 6.21 -6.65
CA VAL A 332 15.65 4.87 -6.38
C VAL A 332 16.66 3.82 -6.83
N PRO A 333 17.19 2.93 -5.97
CA PRO A 333 18.09 1.86 -6.39
C PRO A 333 17.38 0.78 -7.20
N MET A 334 18.11 0.02 -8.02
CA MET A 334 17.52 -1.11 -8.78
C MET A 334 16.84 -2.15 -7.88
N GLU A 335 17.34 -2.42 -6.67
CA GLU A 335 16.70 -3.34 -5.71
C GLU A 335 15.24 -2.94 -5.40
N GLU A 336 14.95 -1.64 -5.35
CA GLU A 336 13.60 -1.11 -5.10
C GLU A 336 12.65 -1.25 -6.31
N MET A 337 13.23 -1.46 -7.50
CA MET A 337 12.54 -1.66 -8.77
C MET A 337 12.43 -3.14 -9.19
N VAL A 338 12.89 -4.09 -8.38
CA VAL A 338 12.78 -5.54 -8.68
C VAL A 338 12.00 -6.26 -7.60
N LEU A 339 10.76 -6.62 -7.93
CA LEU A 339 9.80 -7.21 -7.02
C LEU A 339 9.89 -8.74 -7.05
N ASP A 340 10.47 -9.31 -5.99
CA ASP A 340 10.60 -10.76 -5.76
C ASP A 340 9.42 -11.28 -4.93
N ASN A 341 8.27 -11.41 -5.58
CA ASN A 341 6.99 -11.78 -4.98
C ASN A 341 6.12 -12.64 -5.91
N LEU A 342 6.72 -13.22 -6.95
CA LEU A 342 6.02 -13.99 -7.97
C LEU A 342 5.99 -15.51 -7.71
N ASP A 343 6.52 -15.96 -6.55
CA ASP A 343 6.54 -17.36 -6.12
C ASP A 343 5.18 -18.10 -6.36
N PRO A 344 3.99 -17.53 -6.10
CA PRO A 344 2.70 -18.16 -6.40
C PRO A 344 2.45 -18.50 -7.89
N ILE A 345 3.01 -17.70 -8.82
CA ILE A 345 2.76 -17.79 -10.27
C ILE A 345 3.92 -18.36 -11.07
N MET A 346 5.01 -18.77 -10.42
CA MET A 346 6.24 -19.19 -11.12
C MET A 346 5.97 -20.30 -12.15
N ASP A 347 5.05 -21.22 -11.87
CA ASP A 347 4.65 -22.28 -12.79
C ASP A 347 3.92 -21.77 -14.06
N GLN A 348 3.21 -20.65 -13.98
CA GLN A 348 2.54 -20.02 -15.12
C GLN A 348 3.51 -19.17 -15.95
N LEU A 349 4.54 -18.61 -15.34
CA LEU A 349 5.58 -17.82 -16.01
C LEU A 349 6.64 -18.68 -16.73
N LYS A 350 6.71 -19.99 -16.44
CA LYS A 350 7.60 -20.94 -17.13
C LYS A 350 7.30 -20.97 -18.63
N GLY A 351 8.29 -20.57 -19.43
CA GLY A 351 8.18 -20.50 -20.88
C GLY A 351 7.48 -19.24 -21.43
N LEU A 352 7.01 -18.33 -20.56
CA LEU A 352 6.65 -16.96 -20.94
C LEU A 352 7.85 -16.01 -20.82
N THR A 353 8.75 -16.27 -19.88
CA THR A 353 10.01 -15.52 -19.70
C THR A 353 11.22 -16.45 -19.91
N PRO A 354 12.40 -15.90 -20.29
CA PRO A 354 13.62 -16.67 -20.48
C PRO A 354 14.45 -16.81 -19.19
N PHE A 355 13.95 -16.37 -18.03
CA PHE A 355 14.68 -16.31 -16.77
C PHE A 355 14.46 -17.56 -15.93
N ASP A 356 15.50 -18.01 -15.23
CA ASP A 356 15.38 -19.09 -14.23
C ASP A 356 14.51 -18.67 -13.04
N LYS A 357 14.59 -17.39 -12.64
CA LYS A 357 13.70 -16.75 -11.67
C LYS A 357 13.20 -15.39 -12.19
N PRO A 358 12.02 -15.31 -12.82
CA PRO A 358 11.37 -14.02 -13.12
C PRO A 358 10.90 -13.28 -11.86
N CYS A 359 11.17 -11.98 -11.83
CA CYS A 359 10.62 -10.98 -10.91
C CYS A 359 9.75 -9.99 -11.69
N MET A 360 8.86 -9.27 -11.01
CA MET A 360 8.12 -8.18 -11.65
C MET A 360 8.98 -6.91 -11.64
N PHE A 361 9.06 -6.23 -12.78
CA PHE A 361 9.78 -4.97 -12.84
C PHE A 361 8.90 -3.81 -12.32
N GLY A 362 9.49 -2.94 -11.50
CA GLY A 362 8.79 -1.88 -10.78
C GLY A 362 8.35 -0.70 -11.64
N ILE A 363 8.76 -0.66 -12.91
CA ILE A 363 8.34 0.31 -13.93
C ILE A 363 7.60 -0.46 -15.03
N GLN A 364 6.31 -0.15 -15.20
CA GLN A 364 5.49 -0.71 -16.26
C GLN A 364 5.12 0.33 -17.32
N ASN A 365 4.77 -0.17 -18.50
CA ASN A 365 4.22 0.62 -19.60
C ASN A 365 2.79 1.09 -19.25
N SER A 366 2.55 2.40 -19.18
CA SER A 366 1.21 2.98 -18.97
C SER A 366 0.18 2.54 -20.01
N ALA A 367 0.58 2.32 -21.27
CA ALA A 367 -0.32 1.87 -22.34
C ALA A 367 -0.87 0.44 -22.12
N THR A 368 -0.20 -0.39 -21.33
CA THR A 368 -0.70 -1.72 -20.89
C THR A 368 -1.97 -1.60 -20.03
N PHE A 369 -2.19 -0.43 -19.42
CA PHE A 369 -3.36 -0.12 -18.58
C PHE A 369 -4.29 0.89 -19.27
N ASP A 370 -4.29 0.90 -20.60
CA ASP A 370 -5.05 1.81 -21.48
C ASP A 370 -4.70 3.31 -21.37
N VAL A 371 -3.68 3.68 -20.57
CA VAL A 371 -3.25 5.08 -20.41
C VAL A 371 -2.20 5.45 -21.46
N ASN A 372 -2.69 5.85 -22.63
CA ASN A 372 -1.86 6.21 -23.79
C ASN A 372 -1.54 7.72 -23.81
N SER A 373 -0.67 8.20 -22.91
CA SER A 373 -0.20 9.60 -22.89
C SER A 373 1.29 9.72 -22.58
N THR A 374 1.94 10.73 -23.17
CA THR A 374 3.31 11.17 -22.83
C THR A 374 3.35 12.16 -21.68
N GLU A 375 2.20 12.71 -21.29
CA GLU A 375 2.05 13.75 -20.26
C GLU A 375 1.48 13.18 -18.94
N PHE A 376 1.41 11.85 -18.82
CA PHE A 376 0.96 11.15 -17.61
C PHE A 376 2.05 10.23 -17.06
N ALA A 377 2.17 10.17 -15.74
CA ALA A 377 2.81 9.06 -15.05
C ALA A 377 2.11 8.76 -13.72
N LEU A 378 2.36 7.58 -13.18
CA LEU A 378 1.99 7.21 -11.83
C LEU A 378 3.24 6.66 -11.13
N LEU A 379 3.51 7.14 -9.93
CA LEU A 379 4.61 6.67 -9.09
C LEU A 379 4.05 5.98 -7.85
N GLY A 380 4.08 4.65 -7.90
CA GLY A 380 3.62 3.77 -6.84
C GLY A 380 4.69 3.43 -5.81
N ASP A 381 4.46 2.39 -5.02
CA ASP A 381 5.32 1.99 -3.91
C ASP A 381 6.79 1.76 -4.29
N THR A 382 7.08 1.25 -5.49
CA THR A 382 8.46 1.10 -6.01
C THR A 382 9.23 2.41 -6.11
N PHE A 383 8.55 3.55 -6.20
CA PHE A 383 9.12 4.88 -6.02
C PHE A 383 8.94 5.40 -4.59
N LEU A 384 7.73 5.29 -4.03
CA LEU A 384 7.36 5.93 -2.77
C LEU A 384 8.10 5.39 -1.54
N ARG A 385 8.72 4.19 -1.60
CA ARG A 385 9.66 3.73 -0.56
C ARG A 385 10.91 4.60 -0.45
N SER A 386 11.42 5.07 -1.60
CA SER A 386 12.58 5.98 -1.69
C SER A 386 12.21 7.46 -1.50
N ALA A 387 10.92 7.81 -1.43
CA ALA A 387 10.46 9.18 -1.17
C ALA A 387 9.86 9.32 0.23
N TYR A 388 10.10 10.46 0.87
CA TYR A 388 9.25 10.93 1.95
C TYR A 388 8.32 12.00 1.38
N VAL A 389 7.01 11.78 1.49
CA VAL A 389 5.99 12.60 0.81
C VAL A 389 5.02 13.18 1.83
N VAL A 390 4.80 14.50 1.74
CA VAL A 390 3.83 15.26 2.53
C VAL A 390 2.76 15.78 1.61
N TYR A 391 1.54 15.27 1.74
CA TYR A 391 0.37 15.64 0.96
C TYR A 391 -0.37 16.74 1.73
N ASP A 392 -0.35 17.99 1.25
CA ASP A 392 -1.00 19.14 1.88
C ASP A 392 -2.20 19.60 1.03
N GLU A 393 -3.31 18.86 1.17
CA GLU A 393 -4.57 19.08 0.45
C GLU A 393 -5.12 20.48 0.73
N ALA A 394 -4.97 20.99 1.96
CA ALA A 394 -5.43 22.32 2.37
C ALA A 394 -4.80 23.46 1.54
N ASN A 395 -3.59 23.26 1.01
CA ASN A 395 -2.83 24.25 0.26
C ASN A 395 -2.54 23.83 -1.19
N HIS A 396 -3.09 22.71 -1.66
CA HIS A 396 -2.85 22.11 -2.97
C HIS A 396 -1.36 21.97 -3.32
N GLN A 397 -0.57 21.44 -2.39
CA GLN A 397 0.88 21.26 -2.57
C GLN A 397 1.37 19.91 -2.01
N VAL A 398 2.52 19.46 -2.50
CA VAL A 398 3.25 18.30 -1.98
C VAL A 398 4.63 18.74 -1.52
N GLY A 399 5.03 18.30 -0.32
CA GLY A 399 6.42 18.30 0.10
C GLY A 399 7.07 16.96 -0.25
N ILE A 400 8.22 16.96 -0.91
CA ILE A 400 8.95 15.72 -1.24
C ILE A 400 10.45 15.85 -0.90
N ALA A 401 11.02 14.76 -0.37
CA ALA A 401 12.44 14.61 -0.08
C ALA A 401 12.86 13.14 -0.23
N GLN A 402 14.17 12.89 -0.30
CA GLN A 402 14.70 11.52 -0.27
C GLN A 402 14.36 10.87 1.07
N SER A 403 13.81 9.66 1.04
CA SER A 403 13.47 8.88 2.23
C SER A 403 14.71 8.53 3.06
N ASN A 404 14.58 8.62 4.39
CA ASN A 404 15.55 8.04 5.31
C ASN A 404 15.11 6.61 5.66
N LEU A 405 15.59 5.63 4.89
CA LEU A 405 15.25 4.22 5.09
C LEU A 405 15.74 3.71 6.44
N ASN A 406 14.99 2.79 7.04
CA ASN A 406 15.30 2.13 8.32
C ASN A 406 15.47 3.08 9.53
N ALA A 407 14.92 4.30 9.44
CA ALA A 407 14.96 5.30 10.49
C ALA A 407 14.13 4.90 11.73
N THR A 408 14.80 4.62 12.85
CA THR A 408 14.17 4.26 14.13
C THR A 408 13.79 5.46 15.00
N ARG A 409 14.41 6.63 14.78
CA ARG A 409 14.08 7.88 15.49
C ARG A 409 12.84 8.56 14.89
N THR A 410 12.28 9.49 15.64
CA THR A 410 11.17 10.36 15.22
C THR A 410 11.34 11.76 15.80
N ASN A 411 11.01 12.78 15.01
CA ASN A 411 10.93 14.19 15.42
C ASN A 411 9.77 14.88 14.68
N VAL A 412 8.58 14.80 15.27
CA VAL A 412 7.33 15.24 14.64
C VAL A 412 7.07 16.73 14.80
N ILE A 413 6.90 17.43 13.68
CA ILE A 413 6.43 18.82 13.59
C ILE A 413 4.95 18.81 13.18
N GLU A 414 4.11 19.52 13.95
CA GLU A 414 2.68 19.69 13.64
C GLU A 414 2.48 20.71 12.52
N LEU A 415 1.65 20.36 11.53
CA LEU A 415 1.14 21.26 10.50
C LEU A 415 -0.11 21.97 11.03
N ARG A 416 0.02 23.25 11.36
CA ARG A 416 -1.03 24.01 12.04
C ARG A 416 -2.10 24.53 11.07
N ALA A 417 -3.26 24.82 11.62
CA ALA A 417 -4.37 25.46 10.91
C ALA A 417 -3.96 26.87 10.42
N GLY A 418 -4.32 27.20 9.18
CA GLY A 418 -4.18 28.55 8.61
C GLY A 418 -2.78 28.95 8.11
N GLU A 419 -1.73 28.16 8.34
CA GLU A 419 -0.44 28.36 7.67
C GLU A 419 -0.47 27.70 6.29
N THR A 420 0.04 28.40 5.27
CA THR A 420 -0.06 27.98 3.86
C THR A 420 1.20 27.30 3.32
N THR A 421 2.31 27.34 4.08
CA THR A 421 3.60 26.76 3.70
C THR A 421 3.88 25.51 4.52
N LEU A 422 4.63 24.57 3.95
CA LEU A 422 5.25 23.50 4.72
C LEU A 422 6.44 24.04 5.54
N PRO A 423 6.77 23.43 6.70
CA PRO A 423 7.92 23.84 7.49
C PRO A 423 9.23 23.70 6.71
N THR A 424 10.10 24.70 6.78
CA THR A 424 11.45 24.67 6.17
C THR A 424 12.44 23.83 6.99
N ALA A 425 11.96 22.75 7.61
CA ALA A 425 12.77 21.88 8.44
C ALA A 425 13.69 21.03 7.56
N THR A 426 14.95 20.91 7.97
CA THR A 426 15.89 19.95 7.38
C THR A 426 15.76 18.63 8.14
N GLY A 427 15.71 17.53 7.41
CA GLY A 427 15.79 16.19 7.96
C GLY A 427 17.22 15.79 8.29
N VAL A 428 17.51 14.49 8.30
CA VAL A 428 18.86 13.98 8.61
C VAL A 428 19.86 14.31 7.49
N ALA A 429 21.15 14.36 7.83
CA ALA A 429 22.22 14.64 6.85
C ALA A 429 22.55 13.46 5.93
N SER A 430 22.22 12.22 6.34
CA SER A 430 22.50 10.98 5.61
C SER A 430 21.54 9.88 6.05
N GLN A 431 21.39 8.84 5.23
CA GLN A 431 20.58 7.67 5.57
C GLN A 431 21.03 7.02 6.89
N ALA A 432 20.08 6.48 7.65
CA ALA A 432 20.34 5.70 8.85
C ALA A 432 21.10 4.42 8.49
N SER A 433 22.18 4.14 9.23
CA SER A 433 22.91 2.89 9.10
C SER A 433 22.05 1.74 9.65
N THR A 434 21.65 0.81 8.79
CA THR A 434 21.19 -0.51 9.24
C THR A 434 22.31 -1.16 10.07
N PRO A 435 22.01 -1.70 11.26
CA PRO A 435 22.94 -2.60 11.92
C PRO A 435 23.23 -3.77 10.98
N ALA A 436 24.51 -4.02 10.67
CA ALA A 436 24.88 -5.18 9.87
C ALA A 436 24.30 -6.46 10.53
N PRO A 437 23.73 -7.40 9.75
CA PRO A 437 23.19 -8.63 10.32
C PRO A 437 24.31 -9.35 11.05
N THR A 438 24.16 -9.48 12.38
CA THR A 438 25.19 -10.09 13.23
C THR A 438 25.33 -11.57 12.85
N SER A 439 26.31 -11.87 12.01
CA SER A 439 26.65 -13.24 11.66
C SER A 439 27.22 -13.94 12.90
N THR A 440 26.35 -14.56 13.71
CA THR A 440 26.78 -15.51 14.72
C THR A 440 27.40 -16.70 14.03
N SER A 441 28.71 -16.64 13.83
CA SER A 441 29.52 -17.78 13.41
C SER A 441 29.24 -18.93 14.39
N ALA A 442 28.74 -20.05 13.89
CA ALA A 442 28.55 -21.26 14.68
C ALA A 442 29.90 -21.81 15.11
N GLY A 443 30.43 -21.29 16.22
CA GLY A 443 31.65 -21.77 16.84
C GLY A 443 31.44 -23.20 17.32
N THR A 444 32.27 -24.13 16.84
CA THR A 444 32.29 -25.54 17.23
C THR A 444 32.76 -25.70 18.67
N GLY A 445 31.87 -25.40 19.62
CA GLY A 445 32.10 -25.55 21.06
C GLY A 445 32.02 -27.01 21.50
N THR A 446 33.18 -27.65 21.65
CA THR A 446 33.28 -29.03 22.16
C THR A 446 32.82 -29.10 23.63
N MET A 447 31.62 -29.61 23.87
CA MET A 447 31.04 -29.72 25.22
C MET A 447 31.69 -30.83 26.05
N THR A 448 32.74 -30.49 26.80
CA THR A 448 33.32 -31.35 27.83
C THR A 448 32.44 -31.36 29.08
N ARG A 449 31.67 -32.43 29.32
CA ARG A 449 30.86 -32.57 30.55
C ARG A 449 31.72 -33.07 31.71
N THR A 450 32.02 -32.20 32.66
CA THR A 450 32.49 -32.60 34.00
C THR A 450 31.32 -33.06 34.85
N ALA A 451 31.50 -34.12 35.65
CA ALA A 451 30.45 -34.69 36.50
C ALA A 451 30.64 -34.31 37.97
N ALA A 452 29.52 -34.12 38.69
CA ALA A 452 29.44 -34.20 40.15
C ALA A 452 28.03 -34.66 40.56
N ALA A 453 27.95 -35.52 41.58
CA ALA A 453 26.70 -36.09 42.14
C ALA A 453 25.93 -35.07 43.01
N GLY A 454 24.66 -35.25 43.39
CA GLY A 454 23.69 -36.34 43.16
C GLY A 454 22.76 -36.49 44.38
N MET A 455 21.54 -37.04 44.22
CA MET A 455 20.75 -37.70 45.29
C MET A 455 19.52 -38.41 44.67
N ASP A 456 19.20 -39.61 45.15
CA ASP A 456 18.11 -40.48 44.66
C ASP A 456 16.69 -40.10 45.13
N THR A 457 15.66 -40.55 44.39
CA THR A 457 14.70 -41.55 44.89
C THR A 457 13.82 -42.19 43.79
N SER A 458 13.47 -43.45 44.02
CA SER A 458 12.81 -44.45 43.15
C SER A 458 11.30 -44.18 42.90
N VAL A 459 10.54 -44.88 42.01
CA VAL A 459 10.22 -46.33 41.95
C VAL A 459 9.65 -46.79 40.56
N ALA A 460 9.99 -48.04 40.16
CA ALA A 460 9.38 -49.03 39.21
C ALA A 460 8.29 -48.60 38.17
N SER A 461 8.38 -48.91 36.86
CA SER A 461 8.36 -50.22 36.11
C SER A 461 6.96 -50.90 36.06
N ALA A 462 6.53 -51.64 35.02
CA ALA A 462 7.17 -52.17 33.80
C ALA A 462 6.13 -52.48 32.68
N GLY A 463 6.57 -52.94 31.50
CA GLY A 463 5.76 -53.79 30.60
C GLY A 463 5.71 -53.35 29.12
N ALA A 464 6.18 -54.21 28.21
CA ALA A 464 6.17 -54.00 26.76
C ALA A 464 5.52 -55.18 26.02
N SER A 465 4.84 -54.92 24.89
CA SER A 465 4.68 -55.88 23.78
C SER A 465 4.10 -55.24 22.50
N THR A 466 4.59 -55.72 21.36
CA THR A 466 4.18 -55.47 19.95
C THR A 466 3.73 -56.83 19.34
N PRO A 467 3.47 -57.05 18.02
CA PRO A 467 3.12 -56.19 16.85
C PRO A 467 1.96 -56.77 15.95
N SER A 468 1.82 -56.19 14.73
CA SER A 468 1.34 -56.82 13.45
C SER A 468 -0.19 -56.78 13.17
N SER A 469 -0.64 -56.17 12.08
CA SER A 469 -0.80 -56.67 10.67
C SER A 469 -2.29 -57.00 10.38
N SER A 470 -2.89 -56.89 9.19
CA SER A 470 -2.38 -56.79 7.80
C SER A 470 -3.43 -56.22 6.82
N GLU A 471 -2.96 -55.50 5.79
CA GLU A 471 -3.36 -55.48 4.36
C GLU A 471 -4.82 -55.40 3.82
N SER A 472 -4.89 -54.73 2.67
CA SER A 472 -5.97 -54.42 1.69
C SER A 472 -6.42 -55.68 0.86
N PRO A 473 -6.96 -55.64 -0.39
CA PRO A 473 -7.40 -54.55 -1.29
C PRO A 473 -8.74 -54.77 -2.06
N ASN A 474 -9.14 -53.82 -2.91
CA ASN A 474 -9.43 -54.08 -4.34
C ASN A 474 -9.59 -52.80 -5.20
N ALA A 475 -9.50 -52.94 -6.52
CA ALA A 475 -9.28 -51.85 -7.49
C ALA A 475 -10.22 -51.90 -8.74
N ALA A 476 -9.90 -51.07 -9.76
CA ALA A 476 -10.52 -50.93 -11.09
C ALA A 476 -11.75 -49.98 -11.17
N SER A 477 -12.02 -49.23 -12.26
CA SER A 477 -11.40 -49.14 -13.61
C SER A 477 -11.63 -47.77 -14.31
N HIS A 478 -10.77 -47.45 -15.29
CA HIS A 478 -10.89 -46.38 -16.31
C HIS A 478 -11.92 -46.75 -17.43
N PRO A 479 -12.48 -45.80 -18.23
CA PRO A 479 -11.76 -45.10 -19.34
C PRO A 479 -12.12 -43.60 -19.55
N GLY A 480 -11.39 -42.92 -20.44
CA GLY A 480 -11.65 -41.53 -20.88
C GLY A 480 -12.00 -41.42 -22.38
N LEU A 481 -12.43 -40.23 -22.83
CA LEU A 481 -12.66 -39.71 -24.20
C LEU A 481 -13.22 -38.26 -24.04
N VAL A 482 -13.07 -37.27 -24.92
CA VAL A 482 -12.06 -36.97 -25.98
C VAL A 482 -12.13 -35.45 -26.29
N ALA A 483 -11.19 -34.86 -27.05
CA ALA A 483 -11.21 -33.43 -27.43
C ALA A 483 -12.11 -33.12 -28.66
N SER A 484 -12.68 -31.91 -28.74
CA SER A 484 -13.27 -31.35 -29.98
C SER A 484 -13.16 -29.83 -29.99
N GLU A 485 -12.66 -29.29 -31.09
CA GLU A 485 -12.78 -27.86 -31.45
C GLU A 485 -14.18 -27.59 -32.02
N THR A 486 -14.65 -26.34 -31.99
CA THR A 486 -15.05 -25.56 -33.19
C THR A 486 -15.59 -24.17 -32.85
N ASP A 487 -15.36 -23.26 -33.82
CA ASP A 487 -16.14 -22.08 -34.20
C ASP A 487 -16.39 -20.95 -33.20
N GLY A 488 -15.60 -19.90 -33.41
CA GLY A 488 -15.78 -18.60 -32.82
C GLY A 488 -17.02 -17.85 -33.30
N PHE A 489 -17.33 -16.80 -32.54
CA PHE A 489 -18.22 -15.73 -32.99
C PHE A 489 -17.56 -14.38 -32.73
N LEU A 490 -17.58 -13.53 -33.75
CA LEU A 490 -17.03 -12.19 -33.73
C LEU A 490 -17.98 -11.25 -32.97
N VAL A 491 -17.54 -10.70 -31.84
CA VAL A 491 -18.18 -9.53 -31.24
C VAL A 491 -17.10 -8.50 -30.90
N MET A 492 -16.94 -7.49 -31.75
CA MET A 492 -16.26 -6.26 -31.36
C MET A 492 -17.12 -5.56 -30.32
N VAL A 493 -16.58 -5.37 -29.11
CA VAL A 493 -17.14 -4.43 -28.14
C VAL A 493 -16.08 -3.37 -27.87
N LEU A 494 -16.32 -2.14 -28.33
CA LEU A 494 -15.62 -0.98 -27.79
C LEU A 494 -16.07 -0.82 -26.33
N MET A 495 -15.16 -1.04 -25.39
CA MET A 495 -15.33 -0.63 -23.99
C MET A 495 -14.33 0.47 -23.69
N SER A 496 -14.80 1.71 -23.76
CA SER A 496 -14.09 2.89 -23.28
C SER A 496 -13.87 2.80 -21.77
N VAL A 497 -12.61 2.90 -21.33
CA VAL A 497 -12.24 2.92 -19.92
C VAL A 497 -12.82 4.18 -19.24
N PHE A 498 -13.80 4.00 -18.37
CA PHE A 498 -14.39 5.07 -17.57
C PHE A 498 -13.66 5.21 -16.23
N ALA A 499 -12.63 6.04 -16.19
CA ALA A 499 -12.25 6.74 -14.96
C ALA A 499 -13.03 8.06 -14.91
N VAL A 500 -13.95 8.20 -13.95
CA VAL A 500 -14.69 9.43 -13.62
C VAL A 500 -15.41 10.14 -14.80
N VAL A 501 -16.66 9.73 -15.08
CA VAL A 501 -17.64 10.63 -15.72
C VAL A 501 -18.94 10.67 -14.91
N GLY A 502 -19.06 11.70 -14.08
CA GLY A 502 -20.32 12.09 -13.46
C GLY A 502 -21.17 12.89 -14.45
N ALA A 503 -22.36 12.38 -14.79
CA ALA A 503 -23.19 12.94 -15.85
C ALA A 503 -23.60 14.41 -15.62
N ALA A 504 -23.18 15.28 -16.54
CA ALA A 504 -23.88 16.52 -16.87
C ALA A 504 -24.88 16.27 -18.02
N LEU A 505 -25.81 17.21 -18.24
CA LEU A 505 -26.86 17.22 -19.26
C LEU A 505 -28.06 16.28 -19.04
N MET A 506 -29.08 16.82 -18.38
CA MET A 506 -30.38 17.03 -19.03
C MET A 506 -31.01 18.31 -18.45
N ALA A 507 -31.05 19.37 -19.26
CA ALA A 507 -31.88 20.53 -19.00
C ALA A 507 -33.08 20.48 -19.95
N GLY A 508 -34.28 20.44 -19.38
CA GLY A 508 -35.58 20.47 -20.04
C GLY A 508 -36.62 20.89 -19.02
#